data_AF-A0A2T1LUF5-F1
#
_entry.id   AF-A0A2T1LUF5-F1
#
_cell.length_a   1.000
_cell.length_b   1.000
_cell.length_c   1.000
_cell.angle_alpha   90.00
_cell.angle_beta   90.00
_cell.angle_gamma   90.00
#
_symmetry.space_group_name_H-M   'P 1'
#
loop_
_entity.id
_entity.type
_entity.pdbx_description
1 polymer ?
#
loop_
_entity_poly.entity_id
_entity_poly.type
_entity_poly.pdbx_seq_one_letter_code
_entity_poly.pdbx_strand_id
1 'polypeptide(L)' 'MPSKKIHVREYTVRAHDRTIHTRTFKFICSHCNDSCERETYATACPKYGNQCNGVSRKCLRLEHELKN' A
#
# COMPACT_ATOMS: atom_id res chain seq x y z
N MET A 1 -32.86 14.96 8.97
CA MET A 1 -32.19 14.30 7.83
C MET A 1 -33.24 13.52 7.04
N PRO A 2 -33.39 13.76 5.72
CA PRO A 2 -34.29 12.96 4.90
C PRO A 2 -33.79 11.50 4.85
N SER A 3 -34.68 10.55 5.08
CA SER A 3 -34.37 9.12 5.07
C SER A 3 -35.30 8.39 4.10
N LYS A 4 -34.78 7.41 3.36
CA LYS A 4 -35.52 6.63 2.36
C LYS A 4 -35.28 5.14 2.60
N LYS A 5 -36.36 4.36 2.65
CA LYS A 5 -36.27 2.89 2.65
C LYS A 5 -35.94 2.42 1.24
N ILE A 6 -34.86 1.67 1.11
CA ILE A 6 -34.45 1.00 -0.13
C ILE A 6 -34.39 -0.50 0.11
N HIS A 7 -34.76 -1.27 -0.91
CA HIS A 7 -34.65 -2.73 -0.89
C HIS A 7 -33.29 -3.13 -1.45
N VAL A 8 -32.41 -3.63 -0.59
CA VAL A 8 -31.10 -4.16 -0.98
C VAL A 8 -31.28 -5.63 -1.33
N ARG A 9 -30.98 -6.01 -2.58
CA ARG A 9 -30.92 -7.42 -2.96
C ARG A 9 -29.69 -8.06 -2.33
N GLU A 10 -29.89 -9.08 -1.50
CA GLU A 10 -28.83 -9.95 -1.03
C GLU A 10 -28.38 -10.86 -2.17
N TYR A 11 -27.10 -10.79 -2.53
CA TYR A 11 -26.49 -11.69 -3.51
C TYR A 11 -25.59 -12.68 -2.80
N THR A 12 -25.82 -13.98 -2.99
CA THR A 12 -24.90 -15.04 -2.57
C THR A 12 -23.78 -15.16 -3.60
N VAL A 13 -22.60 -14.61 -3.28
CA VAL A 13 -21.43 -14.69 -4.15
C VAL A 13 -20.88 -16.11 -4.13
N ARG A 14 -20.78 -16.75 -5.30
CA ARG A 14 -20.12 -18.07 -5.42
C ARG A 14 -18.62 -17.93 -5.16
N ALA A 15 -18.05 -18.84 -4.38
CA ALA A 15 -16.61 -18.94 -4.20
C ALA A 15 -15.94 -19.19 -5.56
N HIS A 16 -14.89 -18.46 -5.86
CA HIS A 16 -14.06 -18.63 -7.05
C HIS A 16 -12.62 -18.23 -6.72
N ASP A 17 -11.68 -18.84 -7.44
CA ASP A 17 -10.28 -18.50 -7.33
C ASP A 17 -9.89 -17.45 -8.37
N ARG A 18 -8.88 -16.65 -8.03
CA ARG A 18 -8.30 -15.65 -8.92
C ARG A 18 -6.78 -15.71 -8.85
N THR A 19 -6.14 -15.71 -10.01
CA THR A 19 -4.68 -15.54 -10.10
C THR A 19 -4.37 -14.05 -10.11
N ILE A 20 -3.65 -13.56 -9.10
CA ILE A 20 -3.17 -12.18 -9.05
C ILE A 20 -1.69 -12.21 -9.41
N HIS A 21 -1.32 -11.54 -10.50
CA HIS A 21 0.08 -11.41 -10.90
C HIS A 21 0.77 -10.30 -10.10
N THR A 22 1.96 -10.60 -9.59
CA THR A 22 2.86 -9.60 -9.02
C THR A 22 3.65 -8.89 -10.12
N ARG A 23 4.14 -7.70 -9.79
CA ARG A 23 5.18 -7.02 -10.58
C ARG A 23 6.22 -6.38 -9.67
N THR A 24 7.45 -6.31 -10.16
CA THR A 24 8.54 -5.61 -9.48
C THR A 24 8.49 -4.13 -9.85
N PHE A 25 8.35 -3.27 -8.85
CA PHE A 25 8.46 -1.83 -9.03
C PHE A 25 9.82 -1.34 -8.58
N LYS A 26 10.44 -0.50 -9.41
CA LYS A 26 11.61 0.30 -9.04
C LYS A 26 11.13 1.72 -8.74
N PHE A 27 11.40 2.21 -7.54
CA PHE A 27 10.95 3.53 -7.11
C PHE A 27 11.91 4.14 -6.08
N ILE A 28 11.77 5.44 -5.85
CA ILE A 28 12.49 6.15 -4.80
C ILE A 28 11.55 6.31 -3.62
N CYS A 29 11.98 5.88 -2.44
CA CYS A 29 11.19 6.05 -1.22
C CYS A 29 11.02 7.55 -0.93
N SER A 30 9.78 8.01 -0.76
CA SER A 30 9.48 9.43 -0.49
C SER A 30 10.03 9.96 0.84
N HIS A 31 10.65 9.10 1.66
CA HIS A 31 11.17 9.49 2.97
C HIS A 31 12.68 9.34 3.09
N CYS A 32 13.23 8.16 2.80
CA CYS A 32 14.68 7.96 2.84
C CYS A 32 15.42 8.37 1.56
N ASN A 33 14.68 8.74 0.51
CA ASN A 33 15.18 9.06 -0.84
C ASN A 33 16.09 7.98 -1.43
N ASP A 34 15.94 6.74 -0.96
CA ASP A 34 16.74 5.61 -1.39
C ASP A 34 16.10 4.90 -2.57
N SER A 35 16.94 4.34 -3.45
CA SER A 35 16.46 3.50 -4.55
C SER A 35 16.00 2.16 -3.98
N CYS A 36 14.79 1.75 -4.36
CA CYS A 36 14.15 0.56 -3.82
C CYS A 36 13.47 -0.24 -4.92
N GLU A 37 13.52 -1.57 -4.77
CA GLU A 37 12.79 -2.51 -5.62
C GLU A 37 11.85 -3.35 -4.75
N ARG A 38 10.58 -3.48 -5.15
CA ARG A 38 9.58 -4.27 -4.40
C ARG A 38 8.61 -4.99 -5.32
N GLU A 39 8.45 -6.28 -5.07
CA GLU A 39 7.41 -7.10 -5.70
C GLU A 39 6.07 -6.85 -5.02
N THR A 40 5.07 -6.42 -5.77
CA THR A 40 3.74 -6.14 -5.21
C THR A 40 2.63 -6.43 -6.22
N TYR A 41 1.44 -6.74 -5.71
CA TYR A 41 0.20 -6.76 -6.47
C TYR A 41 -0.40 -5.36 -6.70
N ALA A 42 0.27 -4.30 -6.25
CA ALA A 42 -0.33 -2.98 -6.17
C ALA A 42 -0.59 -2.39 -7.56
N THR A 43 -1.82 -1.92 -7.76
CA THR A 43 -2.19 -1.14 -8.95
C THR A 43 -1.44 0.19 -9.01
N ALA A 44 -1.07 0.75 -7.85
CA ALA A 44 -0.32 1.99 -7.70
C ALA A 44 1.14 1.76 -7.27
N CYS A 45 2.03 2.67 -7.66
CA CYS A 45 3.44 2.62 -7.30
C CYS A 45 3.62 2.72 -5.77
N PRO A 46 4.40 1.82 -5.14
CA PRO A 46 4.77 1.94 -3.73
C PRO A 46 5.45 3.30 -3.45
N LYS A 47 5.08 3.94 -2.34
CA LYS A 47 5.67 5.23 -1.93
C LYS A 47 6.85 5.09 -0.99
N TYR A 48 7.02 3.91 -0.38
CA TYR A 48 7.92 3.71 0.75
C TYR A 48 8.75 2.44 0.55
N GLY A 49 10.04 2.54 0.86
CA GLY A 49 11.02 1.46 0.68
C GLY A 49 10.86 0.29 1.66
N ASN A 50 11.63 -0.78 1.42
CA ASN A 50 11.55 -2.04 2.15
C ASN A 50 11.85 -1.92 3.66
N GLN A 51 12.66 -0.94 4.05
CA GLN A 51 12.99 -0.73 5.47
C GLN A 51 11.90 0.02 6.24
N CYS A 52 11.17 0.93 5.60
CA CYS A 52 10.16 1.75 6.29
C CYS A 52 8.74 1.19 6.18
N ASN A 53 8.45 0.33 5.19
CA ASN A 53 7.15 -0.37 5.04
C ASN A 53 5.91 0.55 5.18
N GLY A 54 6.04 1.82 4.78
CA GLY A 54 4.93 2.78 4.87
C GLY A 54 4.76 3.49 6.21
N VAL A 55 5.65 3.26 7.18
CA VAL A 55 5.65 3.97 8.46
C VAL A 55 6.87 4.87 8.51
N SER A 56 6.67 6.18 8.41
CA SER A 56 7.76 7.18 8.45
C SER A 56 8.64 7.01 9.69
N ARG A 57 8.03 6.80 10.86
CA ARG A 57 8.73 6.58 12.14
C ARG A 57 9.64 5.35 12.18
N LYS A 58 9.46 4.37 11.28
CA LYS A 58 10.29 3.16 11.21
C LYS A 58 11.51 3.34 10.30
N CYS A 59 11.67 4.52 9.71
CA CYS A 59 12.78 4.79 8.81
C CYS A 59 14.04 5.14 9.60
N LEU A 60 15.08 4.29 9.50
CA LEU A 60 16.37 4.48 10.17
C LEU A 60 17.05 5.82 9.80
N ARG A 61 16.80 6.36 8.59
CA ARG A 61 17.30 7.69 8.20
C ARG A 61 16.61 8.84 8.94
N LEU A 62 15.31 8.75 9.21
CA LEU A 62 14.60 9.76 10.00
C LEU A 62 15.13 9.81 11.43
N GLU A 63 15.41 8.66 12.03
CA GLU A 63 16.02 8.60 13.37
C GLU A 63 17.38 9.31 13.40
N HIS A 64 18.12 9.30 12.29
CA HIS A 64 19.41 9.96 12.18
C HIS A 64 19.29 11.48 11.96
N GLU A 65 18.24 11.94 11.28
CA GLU A 65 17.92 13.37 11.13
C GLU A 65 17.38 13.99 12.42
N LEU A 66 16.54 13.29 13.16
CA LEU A 66 15.97 13.78 14.43
C LEU A 66 16.96 13.85 15.60
N LYS A 67 18.11 13.16 15.47
CA LYS A 67 19.18 13.17 16.48
C LYS A 67 20.19 14.29 16.28
N ASN A 68 20.16 14.98 15.13
CA ASN A 68 20.96 16.16 14.84
C ASN A 68 20.17 17.44 15.15
#